data_AF-A0A1I4INR4-F1
#
_entry.id   AF-A0A1I4INR4-F1
#
_cell.length_a   1.000
_cell.length_b   1.000
_cell.length_c   1.000
_cell.angle_alpha   90.00
_cell.angle_beta   90.00
_cell.angle_gamma   90.00
#
_symmetry.space_group_name_H-M   'P 1'
#
loop_
_entity.id
_entity.type
_entity.pdbx_description
1 polymer ?
#
loop_
_entity_poly.entity_id
_entity_poly.type
_entity_poly.pdbx_seq_one_letter_code
_entity_poly.pdbx_strand_id
1 'polypeptide(L)'
;MRCLAIRGTMSKTSDHESNATAPLWYLLYRGDAPRGGYSTALGGEITAKLASFCSEPTDEKRLEAGLATAIDTFLSAKYDEEFHQSEKAENAALGKVARSAQELHLALLDLYEFGRASDKLEIEIQKFDSLSEGSSPKVLSSLLGEKPHTLAMLQNLATDIAVAAEDAINRKPKHDPDHAALWGPDYADELAQETESWRKRSATHKLRSNHAVLAFLEAFKPVWEEHSEHPFTEGMYFTEARSTASHAVDAVHMVLKKLDPALPRSAIVSGIKNLRAQKLGA
;
A
#
# COMPACT_ATOMS: atom_id res chain seq x y z
N MET A 1 -18.21 -35.60 16.48
CA MET A 1 -17.87 -34.49 15.58
C MET A 1 -18.62 -33.25 16.05
N ARG A 2 -17.92 -32.25 16.62
CA ARG A 2 -18.49 -30.95 16.98
C ARG A 2 -17.68 -29.89 16.24
N CYS A 3 -18.25 -29.32 15.18
CA CYS A 3 -17.70 -28.14 14.51
C CYS A 3 -17.85 -26.94 15.43
N LEU A 4 -16.73 -26.40 15.92
CA LEU A 4 -16.69 -25.10 16.58
C LEU A 4 -16.80 -24.03 15.50
N ALA A 5 -18.01 -23.46 15.37
CA ALA A 5 -18.25 -22.27 14.58
C ALA A 5 -17.55 -21.08 15.26
N ILE A 6 -16.44 -20.62 14.69
CA ILE A 6 -15.80 -19.36 15.06
C ILE A 6 -16.71 -18.23 14.56
N ARG A 7 -17.57 -17.73 15.46
CA ARG A 7 -18.28 -16.46 15.27
C ARG A 7 -17.27 -15.32 15.41
N GLY A 8 -16.63 -14.96 14.30
CA GLY A 8 -16.02 -13.64 14.16
C GLY A 8 -17.14 -12.60 14.08
N THR A 9 -17.26 -11.75 15.10
CA THR A 9 -18.10 -10.56 15.06
C THR A 9 -17.51 -9.59 14.05
N MET A 10 -17.94 -9.68 12.79
CA MET A 10 -17.76 -8.59 11.84
C MET A 10 -18.55 -7.39 12.33
N SER A 11 -17.83 -6.31 12.61
CA SER A 11 -18.41 -5.00 12.86
C SER A 11 -19.30 -4.63 11.69
N LYS A 12 -20.57 -4.36 11.97
CA LYS A 12 -21.56 -3.86 11.00
C LYS A 12 -21.11 -2.49 10.50
N THR A 13 -20.46 -2.44 9.33
CA THR A 13 -20.52 -1.25 8.48
C THR A 13 -21.90 -1.21 7.85
N SER A 14 -22.64 -0.16 8.17
CA SER A 14 -24.03 0.10 7.82
C SER A 14 -24.36 -0.14 6.34
N ASP A 15 -25.45 -0.86 6.13
CA ASP A 15 -26.19 -0.93 4.88
C ASP A 15 -26.64 0.48 4.44
N HIS A 16 -25.92 1.05 3.47
CA HIS A 16 -26.48 2.01 2.55
C HIS A 16 -26.31 1.47 1.13
N GLU A 17 -27.29 0.67 0.72
CA GLU A 17 -27.61 0.41 -0.67
C GLU A 17 -27.90 1.75 -1.38
N SER A 18 -26.87 2.32 -1.98
CA SER A 18 -27.04 3.15 -3.16
C SER A 18 -26.63 2.30 -4.35
N ASN A 19 -27.49 2.23 -5.38
CA ASN A 19 -27.22 1.64 -6.69
C ASN A 19 -26.15 2.45 -7.46
N ALA A 20 -25.03 2.77 -6.82
CA ALA A 20 -23.85 3.28 -7.49
C ALA A 20 -23.05 2.06 -7.94
N THR A 21 -23.07 1.77 -9.25
CA THR A 21 -22.08 0.89 -9.88
C THR A 21 -20.70 1.26 -9.33
N ALA A 22 -20.04 0.30 -8.66
CA ALA A 22 -18.72 0.52 -8.09
C ALA A 22 -17.79 1.09 -9.17
N PRO A 23 -16.92 2.06 -8.83
CA PRO A 23 -15.97 2.62 -9.78
C PRO A 23 -15.16 1.50 -10.46
N LEU A 24 -14.82 1.69 -11.73
CA LEU A 24 -14.11 0.67 -12.50
C LEU A 24 -12.81 0.27 -11.79
N TRP A 25 -12.07 1.23 -11.22
CA TRP A 25 -10.84 0.96 -10.48
C TRP A 25 -11.03 -0.04 -9.32
N TYR A 26 -12.18 -0.02 -8.62
CA TYR A 26 -12.48 -0.90 -7.49
C TYR A 26 -12.67 -2.36 -7.93
N LEU A 27 -13.38 -2.56 -9.05
CA LEU A 27 -13.58 -3.88 -9.64
C LEU A 27 -12.28 -4.46 -10.21
N LEU A 28 -11.42 -3.60 -10.76
CA LEU A 28 -10.15 -3.99 -11.36
C LEU A 28 -9.10 -4.40 -10.31
N TYR A 29 -9.12 -3.81 -9.11
CA TYR A 29 -8.13 -4.16 -8.09
C TYR A 29 -8.55 -5.34 -7.20
N ARG A 30 -9.86 -5.51 -6.96
CA ARG A 30 -10.39 -6.53 -6.03
C ARG A 30 -10.66 -7.90 -6.68
N GLY A 31 -10.65 -8.00 -8.01
CA GLY A 31 -10.89 -9.25 -8.73
C GLY A 31 -9.63 -10.10 -8.91
N ASP A 32 -9.79 -11.42 -9.01
CA ASP A 32 -8.76 -12.43 -9.35
C ASP A 32 -8.11 -12.24 -10.74
N ALA A 33 -8.31 -11.08 -11.39
CA ALA A 33 -7.80 -10.82 -12.71
C ALA A 33 -6.30 -10.45 -12.65
N PRO A 34 -5.46 -11.11 -13.47
CA PRO A 34 -4.03 -10.92 -13.44
C PRO A 34 -3.68 -9.46 -13.78
N ARG A 35 -2.81 -8.86 -12.96
CA ARG A 35 -2.34 -7.46 -13.03
C ARG A 35 -1.84 -7.00 -14.41
N GLY A 36 -1.59 -7.93 -15.34
CA GLY A 36 -1.15 -7.64 -16.72
C GLY A 36 -2.24 -7.58 -17.80
N GLY A 37 -3.52 -7.88 -17.50
CA GLY A 37 -4.58 -7.95 -18.52
C GLY A 37 -5.32 -6.63 -18.82
N TYR A 38 -5.02 -5.57 -18.06
CA TYR A 38 -5.85 -4.35 -18.04
C TYR A 38 -5.51 -3.36 -19.14
N SER A 39 -4.24 -3.33 -19.59
CA SER A 39 -3.83 -2.56 -20.77
C SER A 39 -4.60 -3.02 -22.02
N THR A 40 -4.87 -4.32 -22.12
CA THR A 40 -5.51 -4.92 -23.30
C THR A 40 -7.02 -4.62 -23.37
N ALA A 41 -7.70 -4.46 -22.23
CA ALA A 41 -9.14 -4.21 -22.17
C ALA A 41 -9.53 -2.74 -22.42
N LEU A 42 -8.65 -1.79 -22.08
CA LEU A 42 -8.85 -0.35 -22.26
C LEU A 42 -8.05 0.23 -23.45
N GLY A 43 -7.06 -0.51 -23.95
CA GLY A 43 -5.95 0.00 -24.75
C GLY A 43 -6.30 0.47 -26.15
N GLY A 44 -7.14 -0.24 -26.90
CA GLY A 44 -7.34 0.07 -28.33
C GLY A 44 -8.02 1.43 -28.57
N GLU A 45 -9.22 1.63 -27.99
CA GLU A 45 -10.00 2.86 -28.22
C GLU A 45 -9.37 4.08 -27.54
N ILE A 46 -8.82 3.91 -26.34
CA ILE A 46 -8.23 5.01 -25.59
C ILE A 46 -6.89 5.43 -26.19
N THR A 47 -6.04 4.48 -26.60
CA THR A 47 -4.77 4.80 -27.27
C THR A 47 -5.01 5.48 -28.61
N ALA A 48 -5.98 5.02 -29.40
CA ALA A 48 -6.33 5.68 -30.67
C ALA A 48 -6.83 7.12 -30.46
N LYS A 49 -7.65 7.37 -29.44
CA LYS A 49 -8.07 8.73 -29.09
C LYS A 49 -6.92 9.56 -28.53
N LEU A 50 -6.02 8.96 -27.76
CA LEU A 50 -4.86 9.63 -27.21
C LEU A 50 -3.87 10.02 -28.31
N ALA A 51 -3.68 9.18 -29.32
CA ALA A 51 -2.84 9.45 -30.49
C ALA A 51 -3.31 10.71 -31.25
N SER A 52 -4.62 11.04 -31.22
CA SER A 52 -5.13 12.28 -31.81
C SER A 52 -4.65 13.56 -31.11
N PHE A 53 -4.09 13.45 -29.90
CA PHE A 53 -3.45 14.55 -29.17
C PHE A 53 -1.92 14.56 -29.35
N CYS A 54 -1.36 13.56 -30.04
CA CYS A 54 0.07 13.39 -30.29
C CYS A 54 0.44 13.85 -31.70
N SER A 55 1.74 14.09 -31.93
CA SER A 55 2.26 14.47 -33.24
C SER A 55 2.59 13.25 -34.10
N GLU A 56 2.43 13.36 -35.42
CA GLU A 56 2.87 12.32 -36.34
C GLU A 56 4.39 12.38 -36.60
N PRO A 57 5.11 11.24 -36.66
CA PRO A 57 4.63 9.87 -36.43
C PRO A 57 4.67 9.46 -34.94
N THR A 58 3.55 8.97 -34.42
CA THR A 58 3.46 8.41 -33.06
C THR A 58 3.72 6.89 -33.10
N ASP A 59 4.65 6.40 -32.27
CA ASP A 59 4.83 4.96 -32.03
C ASP A 59 3.70 4.47 -31.10
N GLU A 60 2.59 4.01 -31.69
CA GLU A 60 1.39 3.58 -30.97
C GLU A 60 1.69 2.51 -29.90
N LYS A 61 2.66 1.63 -30.12
CA LYS A 61 3.01 0.58 -29.15
C LYS A 61 3.68 1.15 -27.91
N ARG A 62 4.56 2.14 -28.08
CA ARG A 62 5.18 2.85 -26.95
C ARG A 62 4.16 3.68 -26.18
N LEU A 63 3.26 4.37 -26.90
CA LEU A 63 2.17 5.12 -26.29
C LEU A 63 1.25 4.20 -25.47
N GLU A 64 0.89 3.04 -26.01
CA GLU A 64 0.07 2.04 -25.31
C GLU A 64 0.77 1.49 -24.05
N ALA A 65 2.05 1.11 -24.16
CA ALA A 65 2.83 0.60 -23.03
C ALA A 65 3.02 1.66 -21.92
N GLY A 66 3.28 2.91 -22.32
CA GLY A 66 3.40 4.05 -21.42
C GLY A 66 2.08 4.36 -20.70
N LEU A 67 0.97 4.37 -21.44
CA LEU A 67 -0.37 4.55 -20.89
C LEU A 67 -0.73 3.41 -19.92
N ALA A 68 -0.43 2.16 -20.28
CA ALA A 68 -0.66 1.00 -19.43
C ALA A 68 0.06 1.14 -18.08
N THR A 69 1.33 1.54 -18.11
CA THR A 69 2.13 1.78 -16.90
C THR A 69 1.54 2.90 -16.04
N ALA A 70 1.07 3.99 -16.67
CA ALA A 70 0.44 5.09 -15.95
C ALA A 70 -0.88 4.67 -15.30
N ILE A 71 -1.69 3.86 -16.00
CA ILE A 71 -2.95 3.31 -15.46
C ILE A 71 -2.67 2.38 -14.28
N ASP A 72 -1.71 1.47 -14.38
CA ASP A 72 -1.34 0.57 -13.28
C ASP A 72 -0.88 1.33 -12.02
N THR A 73 -0.06 2.36 -12.24
CA THR A 73 0.38 3.27 -11.18
C THR A 73 -0.80 4.00 -10.53
N PHE A 74 -1.77 4.48 -11.32
CA PHE A 74 -2.99 5.12 -10.81
C PHE A 74 -3.83 4.16 -9.96
N LEU A 75 -4.03 2.93 -10.43
CA LEU A 75 -4.82 1.91 -9.72
C LEU A 75 -4.15 1.51 -8.40
N SER A 76 -2.83 1.33 -8.42
CA SER A 76 -2.05 1.06 -7.21
C SER A 76 -2.15 2.21 -6.20
N ALA A 77 -2.01 3.45 -6.65
CA ALA A 77 -2.13 4.62 -5.78
C ALA A 77 -3.58 4.86 -5.27
N LYS A 78 -4.61 4.44 -6.03
CA LYS A 78 -6.00 4.41 -5.54
C LYS A 78 -6.20 3.39 -4.43
N TYR A 79 -5.59 2.22 -4.58
CA TYR A 79 -5.55 1.23 -3.52
C TYR A 79 -4.86 1.80 -2.27
N ASP A 80 -3.71 2.44 -2.45
CA ASP A 80 -3.02 3.08 -1.32
C ASP A 80 -3.91 4.13 -0.65
N GLU A 81 -4.63 4.98 -1.41
CA GLU A 81 -5.59 5.95 -0.86
C GLU A 81 -6.73 5.29 -0.07
N GLU A 82 -7.28 4.16 -0.55
CA GLU A 82 -8.39 3.45 0.10
C GLU A 82 -7.96 2.75 1.39
N PHE A 83 -6.79 2.11 1.36
CA PHE A 83 -6.28 1.33 2.48
C PHE A 83 -5.37 2.14 3.41
N HIS A 84 -5.08 3.40 3.08
CA HIS A 84 -4.33 4.30 3.94
C HIS A 84 -4.99 4.41 5.31
N GLN A 85 -4.24 4.07 6.34
CA GLN A 85 -4.64 4.32 7.72
C GLN A 85 -3.80 5.45 8.29
N SER A 86 -4.32 6.12 9.31
CA SER A 86 -3.47 7.07 10.04
C SER A 86 -2.29 6.33 10.67
N GLU A 87 -1.13 6.97 10.72
CA GLU A 87 0.08 6.41 11.34
C GLU A 87 -0.19 5.92 12.78
N LYS A 88 -1.06 6.63 13.51
CA LYS A 88 -1.52 6.24 14.85
C LYS A 88 -2.24 4.88 14.84
N ALA A 89 -3.10 4.64 13.85
CA ALA A 89 -3.86 3.40 13.71
C ALA A 89 -2.94 2.24 13.29
N GLU A 90 -2.00 2.47 12.37
CA GLU A 90 -1.00 1.48 11.97
C GLU A 90 -0.08 1.10 13.15
N ASN A 91 0.48 2.09 13.84
CA ASN A 91 1.28 1.88 15.05
C ASN A 91 0.50 1.11 16.13
N ALA A 92 -0.80 1.39 16.29
CA ALA A 92 -1.65 0.66 17.23
C ALA A 92 -1.89 -0.80 16.80
N ALA A 93 -2.03 -1.06 15.50
CA ALA A 93 -2.16 -2.40 14.95
C ALA A 93 -0.86 -3.20 15.13
N LEU A 94 0.30 -2.62 14.79
CA LEU A 94 1.63 -3.20 15.01
C LEU A 94 1.86 -3.51 16.50
N GLY A 95 1.55 -2.57 17.40
CA GLY A 95 1.64 -2.81 18.84
C GLY A 95 0.66 -3.88 19.37
N LYS A 96 -0.44 -4.15 18.66
CA LYS A 96 -1.31 -5.29 18.98
C LYS A 96 -0.69 -6.61 18.51
N VAL A 97 -0.08 -6.63 17.32
CA VAL A 97 0.64 -7.80 16.79
C VAL A 97 1.80 -8.16 17.72
N ALA A 98 2.62 -7.17 18.10
CA ALA A 98 3.74 -7.37 19.03
C ALA A 98 3.30 -8.01 20.35
N ARG A 99 2.26 -7.46 20.98
CA ARG A 99 1.71 -8.02 22.23
C ARG A 99 1.17 -9.44 22.06
N SER A 100 0.42 -9.69 20.99
CA SER A 100 -0.16 -11.01 20.74
C SER A 100 0.93 -12.06 20.48
N ALA A 101 2.00 -11.67 19.79
CA ALA A 101 3.15 -12.54 19.54
C ALA A 101 3.93 -12.81 20.84
N GLN A 102 4.11 -11.81 21.70
CA GLN A 102 4.71 -11.99 23.02
C GLN A 102 3.87 -12.91 23.93
N GLU A 103 2.55 -12.74 23.93
CA GLU A 103 1.61 -13.62 24.66
C GLU A 103 1.71 -15.06 24.15
N LEU A 104 1.83 -15.27 22.84
CA LEU A 104 2.04 -16.59 22.26
C LEU A 104 3.40 -17.19 22.68
N HIS A 105 4.47 -16.42 22.65
CA HIS A 105 5.79 -16.86 23.11
C HIS A 105 5.73 -17.34 24.56
N LEU A 106 5.15 -16.54 25.47
CA LEU A 106 4.99 -16.90 26.88
C LEU A 106 4.12 -18.14 27.07
N ALA A 107 2.99 -18.24 26.36
CA ALA A 107 2.12 -19.41 26.45
C ALA A 107 2.83 -20.71 25.98
N LEU A 108 3.67 -20.63 24.94
CA LEU A 108 4.48 -21.74 24.47
C LEU A 108 5.62 -22.08 25.44
N LEU A 109 6.17 -21.09 26.14
CA LEU A 109 7.18 -21.29 27.19
C LEU A 109 6.57 -21.96 28.42
N ASP A 110 5.41 -21.50 28.88
CA ASP A 110 4.69 -22.13 30.00
C ASP A 110 4.29 -23.57 29.67
N LEU A 111 3.87 -23.83 28.42
CA LEU A 111 3.52 -25.18 27.97
C LEU A 111 4.71 -26.15 28.05
N TYR A 112 5.94 -25.66 27.89
CA TYR A 112 7.15 -26.47 28.02
C TYR A 112 7.31 -27.03 29.43
N GLU A 113 6.89 -26.30 30.47
CA GLU A 113 6.88 -26.79 31.86
C GLU A 113 5.93 -27.99 32.05
N PHE A 114 4.96 -28.15 31.14
CA PHE A 114 3.99 -29.26 31.12
C PHE A 114 4.29 -30.25 29.99
N GLY A 115 5.40 -30.98 30.07
CA GLY A 115 5.89 -31.87 28.99
C GLY A 115 4.84 -32.76 28.30
N ARG A 116 3.90 -33.36 29.04
CA ARG A 116 2.79 -34.17 28.45
C ARG A 116 1.81 -33.35 27.61
N ALA A 117 1.60 -32.08 27.93
CA ALA A 117 0.74 -31.19 27.17
C ALA A 117 1.46 -30.68 25.90
N SER A 118 2.77 -30.41 25.99
CA SER A 118 3.62 -30.13 24.84
C SER A 118 3.61 -31.27 23.81
N ASP A 119 3.83 -32.52 24.26
CA ASP A 119 3.78 -33.71 23.38
C ASP A 119 2.42 -33.85 22.68
N LYS A 120 1.31 -33.55 23.39
CA LYS A 120 -0.03 -33.60 22.79
C LYS A 120 -0.21 -32.56 21.70
N LEU A 121 0.25 -31.33 21.93
CA LEU A 121 0.16 -30.26 20.92
C LEU A 121 1.00 -30.60 19.68
N GLU A 122 2.20 -31.12 19.88
CA GLU A 122 3.08 -31.58 18.78
C GLU A 122 2.39 -32.62 17.89
N ILE A 123 1.78 -33.63 18.50
CA ILE A 123 1.03 -34.68 17.77
C ILE A 123 -0.11 -34.07 16.95
N GLU A 124 -0.86 -33.12 17.50
CA GLU A 124 -1.95 -32.47 16.76
C GLU A 124 -1.46 -31.56 15.63
N ILE A 125 -0.34 -30.85 15.81
CA ILE A 125 0.30 -30.06 14.74
C ILE A 125 0.71 -30.98 13.58
N GLN A 126 1.33 -32.12 13.87
CA GLN A 126 1.73 -33.10 12.85
C GLN A 126 0.52 -33.66 12.09
N LYS A 127 -0.61 -33.87 12.77
CA LYS A 127 -1.86 -34.31 12.13
C LYS A 127 -2.48 -33.23 11.24
N PHE A 128 -2.39 -31.96 11.62
CA PHE A 128 -3.00 -30.87 10.86
C PHE A 128 -2.46 -30.79 9.43
N ASP A 129 -1.16 -31.00 9.24
CA ASP A 129 -0.51 -31.01 7.93
C ASP A 129 -0.89 -32.22 7.05
N SER A 130 -1.56 -33.23 7.62
CA SER A 130 -2.11 -34.36 6.86
C SER A 130 -3.52 -34.09 6.30
N LEU A 131 -4.18 -33.02 6.75
CA LEU A 131 -5.56 -32.68 6.39
C LEU A 131 -5.68 -31.56 5.34
N SER A 132 -4.57 -30.88 5.01
CA SER A 132 -4.51 -29.87 3.97
C SER A 132 -4.36 -30.50 2.58
N GLU A 133 -5.45 -31.07 2.05
CA GLU A 133 -5.54 -31.42 0.64
C GLU A 133 -5.70 -30.15 -0.22
N GLY A 134 -4.58 -29.53 -0.57
CA GLY A 134 -4.53 -28.36 -1.43
C GLY A 134 -3.11 -27.80 -1.46
N SER A 135 -2.69 -27.22 -2.59
CA SER A 135 -1.34 -26.76 -2.94
C SER A 135 -0.68 -25.71 -2.01
N SER A 136 -1.10 -25.58 -0.76
CA SER A 136 -0.41 -24.86 0.30
C SER A 136 0.71 -25.72 0.88
N PRO A 137 1.95 -25.21 1.01
CA PRO A 137 3.07 -25.97 1.57
C PRO A 137 2.79 -26.36 3.04
N LYS A 138 3.36 -27.51 3.45
CA LYS A 138 3.35 -28.03 4.83
C LYS A 138 4.18 -27.12 5.75
N VAL A 139 3.61 -25.98 6.14
CA VAL A 139 4.38 -24.94 6.86
C VAL A 139 4.49 -25.25 8.35
N LEU A 140 3.43 -25.72 9.02
CA LEU A 140 3.41 -25.70 10.48
C LEU A 140 4.21 -26.84 11.12
N SER A 141 4.13 -28.07 10.61
CA SER A 141 4.96 -29.17 11.13
C SER A 141 6.45 -28.97 10.84
N SER A 142 6.78 -28.23 9.78
CA SER A 142 8.17 -27.89 9.44
C SER A 142 8.83 -26.95 10.45
N LEU A 143 8.01 -26.26 11.27
CA LEU A 143 8.47 -25.38 12.34
C LEU A 143 8.63 -26.13 13.68
N LEU A 144 8.45 -27.46 13.71
CA LEU A 144 8.75 -28.26 14.90
C LEU A 144 10.24 -28.60 14.91
N GLY A 145 10.89 -28.30 16.03
CA GLY A 145 12.31 -28.62 16.28
C GLY A 145 12.53 -30.07 16.74
N GLU A 146 13.75 -30.38 17.14
CA GLU A 146 14.10 -31.68 17.72
C GLU A 146 13.75 -31.76 19.21
N LYS A 147 13.54 -32.98 19.71
CA LYS A 147 13.35 -33.21 21.16
C LYS A 147 14.64 -32.86 21.92
N PRO A 148 14.53 -32.27 23.12
CA PRO A 148 13.31 -32.05 23.91
C PRO A 148 12.59 -30.71 23.63
N HIS A 149 13.04 -29.93 22.65
CA HIS A 149 12.58 -28.55 22.41
C HIS A 149 11.80 -28.41 21.10
N THR A 150 10.80 -29.27 20.90
CA THR A 150 10.05 -29.36 19.63
C THR A 150 9.28 -28.07 19.30
N LEU A 151 8.90 -27.26 20.29
CA LEU A 151 8.20 -25.98 20.07
C LEU A 151 9.13 -24.75 20.03
N ALA A 152 10.45 -24.91 20.21
CA ALA A 152 11.37 -23.76 20.34
C ALA A 152 11.41 -22.89 19.09
N MET A 153 11.29 -23.46 17.89
CA MET A 153 11.29 -22.66 16.66
C MET A 153 10.01 -21.82 16.54
N LEU A 154 8.86 -22.31 17.02
CA LEU A 154 7.63 -21.51 17.12
C LEU A 154 7.74 -20.40 18.19
N GLN A 155 8.40 -20.69 19.31
CA GLN A 155 8.71 -19.68 20.34
C GLN A 155 9.60 -18.57 19.77
N ASN A 156 10.66 -18.93 19.04
CA ASN A 156 11.57 -17.98 18.40
C ASN A 156 10.86 -17.16 17.33
N LEU A 157 10.04 -17.79 16.48
CA LEU A 157 9.24 -17.09 15.49
C LEU A 157 8.29 -16.07 16.14
N ALA A 158 7.65 -16.43 17.25
CA ALA A 158 6.80 -15.51 18.01
C ALA A 158 7.60 -14.32 18.58
N THR A 159 8.80 -14.56 19.10
CA THR A 159 9.71 -13.50 19.55
C THR A 159 10.14 -12.61 18.39
N ASP A 160 10.55 -13.18 17.26
CA ASP A 160 11.01 -12.45 16.09
C ASP A 160 9.90 -11.57 15.52
N ILE A 161 8.65 -12.08 15.47
CA ILE A 161 7.48 -11.29 15.08
C ILE A 161 7.24 -10.16 16.09
N ALA A 162 7.37 -10.42 17.40
CA ALA A 162 7.18 -9.39 18.42
C ALA A 162 8.20 -8.25 18.27
N VAL A 163 9.48 -8.59 18.11
CA VAL A 163 10.58 -7.63 17.91
C VAL A 163 10.40 -6.87 16.60
N ALA A 164 10.19 -7.58 15.48
CA ALA A 164 10.01 -6.94 14.18
C ALA A 164 8.79 -6.02 14.16
N ALA A 165 7.69 -6.41 14.81
CA ALA A 165 6.51 -5.58 14.92
C ALA A 165 6.75 -4.33 15.77
N GLU A 166 7.50 -4.43 16.88
CA GLU A 166 7.90 -3.27 17.69
C GLU A 166 8.83 -2.32 16.94
N ASP A 167 9.84 -2.86 16.25
CA ASP A 167 10.82 -2.09 15.47
C ASP A 167 10.15 -1.36 14.28
N ALA A 168 9.10 -1.95 13.71
CA ALA A 168 8.31 -1.34 12.65
C ALA A 168 7.46 -0.16 13.14
N ILE A 169 7.19 -0.02 14.45
CA ILE A 169 6.40 1.10 14.98
C ILE A 169 7.19 2.39 14.82
N ASN A 170 6.61 3.38 14.14
CA ASN A 170 7.21 4.70 14.03
C ASN A 170 6.94 5.53 15.29
N ARG A 171 7.75 5.34 16.34
CA ARG A 171 7.65 6.13 17.59
C ARG A 171 8.42 7.44 17.47
N LYS A 172 7.80 8.50 17.97
CA LYS A 172 8.52 9.76 18.21
C LYS A 172 9.55 9.53 19.33
N PRO A 173 10.84 9.82 19.10
CA PRO A 173 11.86 9.76 20.14
C PRO A 173 11.46 10.65 21.32
N LYS A 174 11.71 10.16 22.54
CA LYS A 174 11.40 10.87 23.77
C LYS A 174 12.71 11.19 24.48
N HIS A 175 12.76 12.38 25.07
CA HIS A 175 13.83 12.72 25.98
C HIS A 175 13.68 11.88 27.26
N ASP A 176 14.69 11.06 27.54
CA ASP A 176 14.82 10.28 28.75
C ASP A 176 15.89 10.93 29.64
N PRO A 177 15.49 11.55 30.77
CA PRO A 177 16.41 12.25 31.66
C PRO A 177 17.41 11.29 32.33
N ASP A 178 17.05 10.03 32.54
CA ASP A 178 17.93 9.04 33.17
C ASP A 178 19.01 8.59 32.17
N HIS A 179 18.64 8.41 30.91
CA HIS A 179 19.58 8.12 29.82
C HIS A 179 20.51 9.33 29.55
N ALA A 180 19.98 10.55 29.60
CA ALA A 180 20.75 11.79 29.45
C ALA A 180 21.81 11.97 30.55
N ALA A 181 21.47 11.65 31.79
CA ALA A 181 22.38 11.70 32.93
C ALA A 181 23.54 10.71 32.78
N LEU A 182 23.32 9.59 32.09
CA LEU A 182 24.27 8.50 31.98
C LEU A 182 25.24 8.69 30.79
N TRP A 183 24.77 9.29 29.69
CA TRP A 183 25.51 9.39 28.41
C TRP A 183 25.95 10.82 28.05
N GLY A 184 25.50 11.84 28.81
CA GLY A 184 26.05 13.19 28.70
C GLY A 184 25.74 13.89 27.35
N PRO A 185 26.66 14.72 26.81
CA PRO A 185 26.41 15.54 25.62
C PRO A 185 26.08 14.73 24.36
N ASP A 186 26.65 13.52 24.22
CA ASP A 186 26.47 12.66 23.05
C ASP A 186 25.01 12.20 22.88
N TYR A 187 24.26 12.11 23.98
CA TYR A 187 22.83 11.78 23.98
C TYR A 187 21.97 12.84 23.29
N ALA A 188 22.35 14.12 23.38
CA ALA A 188 21.59 15.20 22.75
C ALA A 188 21.69 15.15 21.22
N ASP A 189 22.88 14.83 20.70
CA ASP A 189 23.13 14.69 19.27
C ASP A 189 22.45 13.43 18.71
N GLU A 190 22.50 12.31 19.43
CA GLU A 190 21.79 11.08 19.08
C GLU A 190 20.27 11.30 19.03
N LEU A 191 19.68 11.90 20.07
CA LEU A 191 18.25 12.22 20.10
C LEU A 191 17.83 13.16 18.96
N ALA A 192 18.70 14.11 18.57
CA ALA A 192 18.46 14.98 17.42
C ALA A 192 18.43 14.19 16.09
N GLN A 193 19.38 13.27 15.89
CA GLN A 193 19.43 12.40 14.71
C GLN A 193 18.22 11.47 14.63
N GLU A 194 17.83 10.86 15.75
CA GLU A 194 16.63 10.04 15.83
C GLU A 194 15.37 10.86 15.53
N THR A 195 15.29 12.08 16.06
CA THR A 195 14.14 12.97 15.83
C THR A 195 14.03 13.35 14.36
N GLU A 196 15.15 13.64 13.70
CA GLU A 196 15.19 13.93 12.27
C GLU A 196 14.77 12.71 11.43
N SER A 197 15.26 11.53 11.81
CA SER A 197 14.89 10.26 11.17
C SER A 197 13.41 9.93 11.33
N TRP A 198 12.85 10.14 12.53
CA TRP A 198 11.41 10.03 12.80
C TRP A 198 10.59 11.02 11.96
N ARG A 199 11.03 12.28 11.85
CA ARG A 199 10.35 13.29 11.00
C ARG A 199 10.32 12.85 9.55
N LYS A 200 11.43 12.33 9.01
CA LYS A 200 11.51 11.82 7.64
C LYS A 200 10.51 10.67 7.42
N ARG A 201 10.51 9.65 8.30
CA ARG A 201 9.56 8.53 8.25
C ARG A 201 8.10 8.99 8.34
N SER A 202 7.81 9.91 9.24
CA SER A 202 6.45 10.46 9.42
C SER A 202 6.00 11.30 8.23
N ALA A 203 6.94 11.99 7.55
CA ALA A 203 6.66 12.74 6.35
C ALA A 203 6.36 11.81 5.16
N THR A 204 7.11 10.72 5.00
CA THR A 204 6.91 9.74 3.92
C THR A 204 5.62 8.94 4.08
N HIS A 205 5.13 8.73 5.30
CA HIS A 205 3.83 8.09 5.53
C HIS A 205 2.66 8.90 4.96
N LYS A 206 2.77 10.24 4.90
CA LYS A 206 1.66 11.08 4.43
C LYS A 206 1.48 10.94 2.93
N LEU A 207 0.33 10.42 2.52
CA LEU A 207 -0.09 10.50 1.13
C LEU A 207 -0.32 11.97 0.74
N ARG A 208 0.13 12.31 -0.46
CA ARG A 208 -0.09 13.65 -1.04
C ARG A 208 -1.57 13.82 -1.38
N SER A 209 -2.06 15.05 -1.35
CA SER A 209 -3.40 15.34 -1.87
C SER A 209 -3.46 15.00 -3.37
N ASN A 210 -4.48 14.23 -3.77
CA ASN A 210 -4.61 13.65 -5.11
C ASN A 210 -3.45 12.71 -5.47
N HIS A 211 -3.06 11.83 -4.54
CA HIS A 211 -1.94 10.91 -4.69
C HIS A 211 -2.06 10.08 -5.97
N ALA A 212 -3.24 9.50 -6.23
CA ALA A 212 -3.45 8.69 -7.43
C ALA A 212 -3.27 9.47 -8.73
N VAL A 213 -3.80 10.70 -8.80
CA VAL A 213 -3.65 11.57 -9.98
C VAL A 213 -2.18 11.96 -10.18
N LEU A 214 -1.47 12.29 -9.10
CA LEU A 214 -0.05 12.63 -9.17
C LEU A 214 0.78 11.45 -9.66
N ALA A 215 0.53 10.25 -9.15
CA ALA A 215 1.23 9.04 -9.54
C ALA A 215 1.00 8.71 -11.03
N PHE A 216 -0.23 8.86 -11.53
CA PHE A 216 -0.54 8.77 -12.96
C PHE A 216 0.25 9.79 -13.77
N LEU A 217 0.20 11.07 -13.38
CA LEU A 217 0.83 12.16 -14.12
C LEU A 217 2.36 12.02 -14.14
N GLU A 218 2.98 11.57 -13.05
CA GLU A 218 4.42 11.29 -12.95
C GLU A 218 4.84 10.18 -13.92
N ALA A 219 4.06 9.09 -13.98
CA ALA A 219 4.30 7.98 -14.90
C ALA A 219 3.99 8.32 -16.36
N PHE A 220 2.96 9.13 -16.62
CA PHE A 220 2.50 9.46 -17.97
C PHE A 220 3.31 10.59 -18.63
N LYS A 221 3.87 11.50 -17.84
CA LYS A 221 4.58 12.68 -18.36
C LYS A 221 5.71 12.35 -19.36
N PRO A 222 6.61 11.39 -19.11
CA PRO A 222 7.68 11.09 -20.07
C PRO A 222 7.13 10.65 -21.43
N VAL A 223 6.06 9.86 -21.41
CA VAL A 223 5.37 9.36 -22.62
C VAL A 223 4.74 10.51 -23.39
N TRP A 224 4.11 11.46 -22.67
CA TRP A 224 3.56 12.66 -23.29
C TRP A 224 4.66 13.53 -23.92
N GLU A 225 5.75 13.78 -23.19
CA GLU A 225 6.87 14.61 -23.68
C GLU A 225 7.60 13.94 -24.88
N GLU A 226 7.57 12.62 -25.00
CA GLU A 226 8.10 11.88 -26.15
C GLU A 226 7.19 11.97 -27.39
N HIS A 227 5.87 11.92 -27.22
CA HIS A 227 4.93 11.74 -28.34
C HIS A 227 4.08 12.96 -28.70
N SER A 228 4.05 14.02 -27.89
CA SER A 228 3.25 15.22 -28.13
C SER A 228 4.13 16.47 -28.24
N GLU A 229 3.92 17.28 -29.29
CA GLU A 229 4.50 18.62 -29.40
C GLU A 229 3.92 19.62 -28.38
N HIS A 230 2.74 19.33 -27.83
CA HIS A 230 2.12 20.19 -26.83
C HIS A 230 2.82 20.06 -25.47
N PRO A 231 3.13 21.18 -24.80
CA PRO A 231 3.84 21.15 -23.54
C PRO A 231 2.97 20.53 -22.43
N PHE A 232 3.58 19.72 -21.57
CA PHE A 232 2.91 19.11 -20.41
C PHE A 232 2.64 20.17 -19.32
N THR A 233 1.60 20.97 -19.55
CA THR A 233 1.21 22.11 -18.72
C THR A 233 -0.27 22.13 -18.45
N GLU A 234 -0.68 22.84 -17.42
CA GLU A 234 -2.07 23.05 -17.08
C GLU A 234 -2.84 23.85 -18.15
N GLY A 235 -2.11 24.59 -19.01
CA GLY A 235 -2.65 25.49 -20.03
C GLY A 235 -2.97 26.90 -19.51
N MET A 236 -3.53 27.73 -20.40
CA MET A 236 -3.98 29.08 -20.04
C MET A 236 -5.41 29.05 -19.49
N TYR A 237 -5.65 29.75 -18.38
CA TYR A 237 -6.98 29.87 -17.79
C TYR A 237 -7.80 30.93 -18.53
N PHE A 238 -8.94 30.54 -19.10
CA PHE A 238 -9.88 31.45 -19.75
C PHE A 238 -11.02 31.80 -18.78
N THR A 239 -11.09 33.06 -18.38
CA THR A 239 -12.08 33.57 -17.40
C THR A 239 -13.51 33.45 -17.91
N GLU A 240 -13.73 33.64 -19.21
CA GLU A 240 -15.05 33.58 -19.86
C GLU A 240 -15.63 32.17 -19.88
N ALA A 241 -14.80 31.16 -20.17
CA ALA A 241 -15.20 29.75 -20.18
C ALA A 241 -15.07 29.07 -18.80
N ARG A 242 -14.48 29.77 -17.81
CA ARG A 242 -14.07 29.24 -16.50
C ARG A 242 -13.29 27.91 -16.59
N SER A 243 -12.54 27.72 -17.67
CA SER A 243 -11.82 26.49 -17.97
C SER A 243 -10.40 26.79 -18.44
N THR A 244 -9.51 25.83 -18.27
CA THR A 244 -8.13 25.91 -18.76
C THR A 244 -8.04 25.15 -20.07
N ALA A 245 -7.59 25.74 -21.17
CA ALA A 245 -7.39 24.98 -22.40
C ALA A 245 -6.00 24.31 -22.37
N SER A 246 -5.96 22.97 -22.29
CA SER A 246 -4.73 22.20 -22.31
C SER A 246 -4.97 20.81 -22.88
N HIS A 247 -4.28 20.49 -23.97
CA HIS A 247 -4.28 19.18 -24.60
C HIS A 247 -3.87 18.08 -23.60
N ALA A 248 -2.85 18.33 -22.77
CA ALA A 248 -2.41 17.39 -21.75
C ALA A 248 -3.51 17.14 -20.71
N VAL A 249 -4.17 18.19 -20.22
CA VAL A 249 -5.27 18.03 -19.24
C VAL A 249 -6.44 17.28 -19.85
N ASP A 250 -6.81 17.59 -21.10
CA ASP A 250 -7.97 16.96 -21.76
C ASP A 250 -7.71 15.49 -22.09
N ALA A 251 -6.49 15.17 -22.54
CA ALA A 251 -6.05 13.79 -22.74
C ALA A 251 -6.08 12.97 -21.44
N VAL A 252 -5.45 13.49 -20.37
CA VAL A 252 -5.44 12.81 -19.06
C VAL A 252 -6.85 12.67 -18.50
N HIS A 253 -7.68 13.71 -18.61
CA HIS A 253 -9.06 13.68 -18.12
C HIS A 253 -9.92 12.65 -18.87
N MET A 254 -9.72 12.52 -20.19
CA MET A 254 -10.41 11.49 -20.98
C MET A 254 -10.08 10.08 -20.48
N VAL A 255 -8.80 9.79 -20.20
CA VAL A 255 -8.33 8.50 -19.68
C VAL A 255 -8.90 8.27 -18.28
N LEU A 256 -8.63 9.18 -17.33
CA LEU A 256 -8.96 8.97 -15.93
C LEU A 256 -10.46 8.96 -15.66
N LYS A 257 -11.27 9.69 -16.44
CA LYS A 257 -12.74 9.67 -16.30
C LYS A 257 -13.34 8.29 -16.62
N LYS A 258 -12.65 7.45 -17.39
CA LYS A 258 -13.06 6.04 -17.62
C LYS A 258 -12.79 5.17 -16.40
N LEU A 259 -11.73 5.46 -15.65
CA LEU A 259 -11.32 4.70 -14.46
C LEU A 259 -12.08 5.16 -13.20
N ASP A 260 -12.23 6.47 -13.05
CA ASP A 260 -12.88 7.14 -11.93
C ASP A 260 -13.77 8.28 -12.46
N PRO A 261 -15.06 8.00 -12.75
CA PRO A 261 -15.98 9.00 -13.28
C PRO A 261 -16.24 10.20 -12.35
N ALA A 262 -15.97 10.05 -11.05
CA ALA A 262 -16.11 11.10 -10.07
C ALA A 262 -14.92 12.06 -10.04
N LEU A 263 -13.81 11.73 -10.72
CA LEU A 263 -12.60 12.54 -10.72
C LEU A 263 -12.83 13.88 -11.44
N PRO A 264 -12.70 15.03 -10.73
CA PRO A 264 -12.89 16.32 -11.35
C PRO A 264 -11.66 16.74 -12.17
N ARG A 265 -11.88 17.41 -13.31
CA ARG A 265 -10.82 17.98 -14.16
C ARG A 265 -9.87 18.91 -13.38
N SER A 266 -10.36 19.62 -12.36
CA SER A 266 -9.56 20.51 -11.51
C SER A 266 -8.48 19.78 -10.70
N ALA A 267 -8.68 18.50 -10.36
CA ALA A 267 -7.66 17.69 -9.69
C ALA A 267 -6.45 17.45 -10.62
N ILE A 268 -6.69 17.22 -11.91
CA ILE A 268 -5.65 17.03 -12.93
C ILE A 268 -4.86 18.33 -13.13
N VAL A 269 -5.56 19.46 -13.27
CA VAL A 269 -4.93 20.80 -13.38
C VAL A 269 -4.03 21.07 -12.18
N SER A 270 -4.51 20.79 -10.97
CA SER A 270 -3.74 20.99 -9.73
C SER A 270 -2.55 20.03 -9.66
N GLY A 271 -2.72 18.78 -10.09
CA GLY A 271 -1.64 17.79 -10.17
C GLY A 271 -0.50 18.25 -11.09
N ILE A 272 -0.80 18.72 -12.30
CA ILE A 272 0.22 19.21 -13.23
C ILE A 272 0.97 20.43 -12.65
N LYS A 273 0.25 21.37 -12.01
CA LYS A 273 0.89 22.51 -11.32
C LYS A 273 1.86 22.05 -10.23
N ASN A 274 1.45 21.07 -9.43
CA ASN A 274 2.29 20.53 -8.35
C ASN A 274 3.57 19.88 -8.90
N LEU A 275 3.48 19.10 -9.98
CA LEU A 275 4.66 18.47 -10.61
C LEU A 275 5.64 19.50 -11.19
N ARG A 276 5.14 20.63 -11.70
CA ARG A 276 5.98 21.71 -12.20
C ARG A 276 6.66 22.49 -11.07
N ALA A 277 5.92 22.79 -10.00
CA ALA A 277 6.47 23.47 -8.83
C ALA A 277 7.60 22.65 -8.17
N GLN A 278 7.49 21.33 -8.14
CA GLN A 278 8.54 20.44 -7.62
C GLN A 278 9.84 20.49 -8.43
N LYS A 279 9.77 20.64 -9.77
CA LYS A 279 10.97 20.81 -10.62
C LYS A 279 11.64 22.17 -10.47
N LEU A 280 10.97 23.19 -9.94
CA LEU A 280 11.51 24.54 -9.75
C LEU A 280 12.15 24.76 -8.36
N GLY A 281 11.90 23.85 -7.42
CA GLY A 281 12.44 23.90 -6.05
C GLY A 281 13.49 22.84 -5.74
N ALA A 282 13.92 22.06 -6.75
CA ALA A 282 15.02 21.10 -6.70
C ALA A 282 16.18 21.64 -7.55
#